data_AF-A0A5A7MTP9-F1
#
_entry.id   AF-A0A5A7MTP9-F1
#
_cell.length_a   1.000
_cell.length_b   1.000
_cell.length_c   1.000
_cell.angle_alpha   90.00
_cell.angle_beta   90.00
_cell.angle_gamma   90.00
#
_symmetry.space_group_name_H-M   'P 1'
#
loop_
_entity.id
_entity.type
_entity.pdbx_description
1 polymer ?
#
loop_
_entity_poly.entity_id
_entity_poly.type
_entity_poly.pdbx_seq_one_letter_code
_entity_poly.pdbx_strand_id
1 'polypeptide(L)'
;MVDIAKSIRPSPRGELEITDVNKRYLEARTLSVETLGRGFAWLDTGTHASLLDAADYVRVIEDRQGLKIACPEEIAFRMGYISASELERLAAPLLKSGYGDYLMQILRGEGAR
;
A
#
# COMPACT_ATOMS: atom_id res chain seq x y z
N MET A 1 11.53 13.73 -14.63
CA MET A 1 11.34 12.27 -14.54
C MET A 1 11.13 11.63 -15.91
N VAL A 2 10.08 11.97 -16.66
CA VAL A 2 9.76 11.35 -17.96
C VAL A 2 10.92 11.43 -18.97
N ASP A 3 11.60 12.57 -19.08
CA ASP A 3 12.73 12.72 -20.01
C ASP A 3 13.94 11.87 -19.60
N ILE A 4 14.19 11.74 -18.29
CA ILE A 4 15.22 10.85 -17.76
C ILE A 4 14.89 9.41 -18.15
N ALA A 5 13.66 8.95 -17.88
CA ALA A 5 13.23 7.59 -18.19
C ALA A 5 13.36 7.26 -19.69
N LYS A 6 12.98 8.19 -20.58
CA LYS A 6 13.14 8.05 -22.04
C LYS A 6 14.60 7.94 -22.48
N SER A 7 15.54 8.45 -21.69
CA SER A 7 16.98 8.46 -22.00
C SER A 7 17.74 7.22 -21.50
N ILE A 8 17.11 6.35 -20.72
CA ILE A 8 17.74 5.15 -20.15
C ILE A 8 17.89 4.07 -21.22
N ARG A 9 18.98 3.31 -21.13
CA ARG A 9 19.27 2.19 -22.02
C ARG A 9 19.01 0.86 -21.30
N PRO A 10 18.65 -0.21 -22.02
CA PRO A 10 18.48 -1.52 -21.42
C PRO A 10 19.75 -2.00 -20.70
N SER A 11 19.57 -2.65 -19.55
CA SER A 11 20.63 -3.30 -18.79
C SER A 11 21.10 -4.60 -19.47
N PRO A 12 22.15 -5.28 -18.95
CA PRO A 12 22.54 -6.60 -19.44
C PRO A 12 21.42 -7.66 -19.38
N ARG A 13 20.38 -7.44 -18.56
CA ARG A 13 19.18 -8.28 -18.48
C ARG A 13 18.09 -7.88 -19.49
N GLY A 14 18.31 -6.80 -20.24
CA GLY A 14 17.35 -6.27 -21.22
C GLY A 14 16.28 -5.34 -20.65
N GLU A 15 16.42 -4.90 -19.38
CA GLU A 15 15.42 -4.11 -18.68
C GLU A 15 15.80 -2.62 -18.59
N LEU A 16 14.81 -1.73 -18.52
CA LEU A 16 15.01 -0.32 -18.17
C LEU A 16 14.96 -0.17 -16.65
N GLU A 17 16.14 -0.09 -16.02
CA GLU A 17 16.28 -0.21 -14.57
C GLU A 17 15.92 1.10 -13.83
N ILE A 18 15.08 1.01 -12.79
CA ILE A 18 14.80 2.16 -11.90
C ILE A 18 16.07 2.69 -11.23
N THR A 19 17.06 1.82 -11.00
CA THR A 19 18.37 2.21 -10.46
C THR A 19 19.08 3.23 -11.35
N ASP A 20 18.94 3.15 -12.67
CA ASP A 20 19.54 4.13 -13.58
C ASP A 20 18.80 5.47 -13.57
N VAL A 21 17.48 5.47 -13.32
CA VAL A 21 16.74 6.71 -13.01
C VAL A 21 17.32 7.34 -11.74
N ASN A 22 17.45 6.55 -10.67
CA ASN A 22 17.94 7.02 -9.37
C ASN A 22 19.37 7.59 -9.46
N LYS A 23 20.26 6.95 -10.23
CA LYS A 23 21.61 7.47 -10.50
C LYS A 23 21.61 8.86 -11.12
N ARG A 24 20.72 9.15 -12.08
CA ARG A 24 20.62 10.49 -12.68
C ARG A 24 20.24 11.55 -11.64
N TYR A 25 19.31 11.24 -10.75
CA TYR A 25 18.96 12.16 -9.65
C TYR A 25 20.09 12.30 -8.62
N LEU A 26 20.85 11.23 -8.38
CA LEU A 26 22.03 11.25 -7.51
C LEU A 26 23.15 12.11 -8.10
N GLU A 27 23.47 11.94 -9.38
CA GLU A 27 24.45 12.74 -10.14
C GLU A 27 24.06 14.22 -10.17
N ALA A 28 22.77 14.51 -10.31
CA ALA A 28 22.23 15.86 -10.24
C ALA A 28 22.16 16.43 -8.80
N ARG A 29 22.50 15.63 -7.78
CA ARG A 29 22.39 15.99 -6.34
C ARG A 29 20.99 16.43 -5.91
N THR A 30 19.97 15.90 -6.59
CA THR A 30 18.55 16.15 -6.31
C THR A 30 17.84 14.92 -5.74
N LEU A 31 18.59 13.85 -5.43
CA LEU A 31 18.06 12.66 -4.78
C LEU A 31 17.98 12.88 -3.27
N SER A 32 16.81 12.62 -2.69
CA SER A 32 16.60 12.52 -1.24
C SER A 32 16.30 11.08 -0.85
N VAL A 33 16.72 10.67 0.34
CA VAL A 33 16.55 9.32 0.87
C VAL A 33 15.91 9.41 2.24
N GLU A 34 14.83 8.64 2.43
CA GLU A 34 14.17 8.44 3.72
C GLU A 34 14.54 7.06 4.27
N THR A 35 14.94 7.00 5.55
CA THR A 35 15.34 5.74 6.19
C THR A 35 14.17 5.11 6.94
N LEU A 36 13.81 3.88 6.55
CA LEU A 36 12.83 3.08 7.27
C LEU A 36 13.51 2.38 8.45
N GLY A 37 13.44 3.02 9.62
CA GLY A 37 14.04 2.52 10.86
C GLY A 37 13.33 1.31 11.45
N ARG A 38 13.77 0.91 12.65
CA ARG A 38 13.14 -0.18 13.40
C ARG A 38 11.66 0.15 13.67
N GLY A 39 10.78 -0.82 13.40
CA GLY A 39 9.33 -0.68 13.57
C GLY A 39 8.57 -0.66 12.24
N PHE A 40 9.25 -0.40 11.12
CA PHE A 40 8.69 -0.59 9.79
C PHE A 40 8.81 -2.04 9.35
N ALA A 41 7.82 -2.52 8.60
CA ALA A 41 7.88 -3.78 7.88
C ALA A 41 7.90 -3.51 6.37
N TRP A 42 8.91 -4.06 5.68
CA TRP A 42 8.98 -4.08 4.23
C TRP A 42 9.01 -5.54 3.79
N LEU A 43 7.93 -5.98 3.14
CA LEU A 43 7.69 -7.38 2.81
C LEU A 43 7.81 -7.55 1.29
N ASP A 44 8.66 -8.48 0.86
CA ASP A 44 8.79 -8.87 -0.54
C ASP A 44 8.03 -10.17 -0.81
N THR A 45 7.26 -10.21 -1.89
CA THR A 45 6.41 -11.36 -2.25
C THR A 45 6.95 -12.12 -3.47
N GLY A 46 8.26 -12.07 -3.71
CA GLY A 46 8.91 -12.70 -4.86
C GLY A 46 9.01 -14.23 -4.81
N THR A 47 8.73 -14.86 -3.66
CA THR A 47 8.77 -16.33 -3.50
C THR A 47 7.50 -16.84 -2.81
N HIS A 48 7.20 -18.13 -2.97
CA HIS A 48 6.07 -18.76 -2.25
C HIS A 48 6.18 -18.61 -0.73
N ALA A 49 7.39 -18.77 -0.18
CA ALA A 49 7.65 -18.61 1.25
C ALA A 49 7.44 -17.16 1.69
N SER A 50 8.04 -16.19 0.98
CA SER A 50 7.95 -14.79 1.35
C SER A 50 6.53 -14.20 1.17
N LEU A 51 5.76 -14.74 0.22
CA LEU A 51 4.33 -14.43 0.08
C LEU A 51 3.52 -14.94 1.28
N LEU A 52 3.79 -16.15 1.76
CA LEU A 52 3.11 -16.70 2.94
C LEU A 52 3.46 -15.88 4.19
N ASP A 53 4.74 -15.55 4.37
CA ASP A 53 5.20 -14.71 5.49
C ASP A 53 4.50 -13.34 5.47
N ALA A 54 4.35 -12.74 4.29
CA ALA A 54 3.66 -11.47 4.15
C ALA A 54 2.15 -11.57 4.48
N ALA A 55 1.49 -12.65 4.03
CA ALA A 55 0.10 -12.91 4.32
C ALA A 55 -0.14 -13.12 5.82
N ASP A 56 0.73 -13.88 6.48
CA ASP A 56 0.66 -14.09 7.94
C ASP A 56 0.92 -12.81 8.71
N TYR A 57 1.87 -11.97 8.28
CA TYR A 57 2.10 -10.67 8.88
C TYR A 57 0.84 -9.81 8.84
N VAL A 58 0.21 -9.66 7.66
CA VAL A 58 -1.02 -8.87 7.50
C VAL A 58 -2.12 -9.42 8.40
N ARG A 59 -2.40 -10.73 8.31
CA ARG A 59 -3.44 -11.39 9.11
C ARG A 59 -3.27 -11.13 10.61
N VAL A 60 -2.06 -11.33 11.15
CA VAL A 60 -1.79 -11.16 12.59
C VAL A 60 -1.98 -9.70 13.04
N ILE A 61 -1.58 -8.73 12.22
CA ILE A 61 -1.77 -7.32 12.54
C ILE A 61 -3.26 -6.96 12.53
N GLU A 62 -3.99 -7.37 11.49
CA GLU A 62 -5.42 -7.07 11.39
C GLU A 62 -6.24 -7.70 12.52
N ASP A 63 -5.97 -8.97 12.84
CA ASP A 63 -6.68 -9.70 13.91
C ASP A 63 -6.47 -9.07 15.29
N ARG A 64 -5.30 -8.48 15.54
CA ARG A 64 -4.95 -7.91 16.84
C ARG A 64 -5.33 -6.44 17.00
N GLN A 65 -5.28 -5.67 15.92
CA GLN A 65 -5.54 -4.23 15.97
C GLN A 65 -6.99 -3.88 15.59
N GLY A 66 -7.73 -4.82 14.99
CA GLY A 66 -9.09 -4.57 14.53
C GLY A 66 -9.16 -3.56 13.37
N LEU A 67 -8.04 -3.33 12.70
CA LEU A 67 -7.90 -2.45 11.54
C LEU A 67 -7.47 -3.26 10.33
N LYS A 68 -7.80 -2.77 9.12
CA LYS A 68 -7.37 -3.38 7.87
C LYS A 68 -6.16 -2.66 7.29
N ILE A 69 -5.19 -3.42 6.76
CA ILE A 69 -4.04 -2.85 6.06
C ILE A 69 -4.45 -2.60 4.61
N ALA A 70 -4.18 -1.39 4.11
CA ALA A 70 -4.42 -1.00 2.72
C ALA A 70 -5.87 -1.15 2.25
N CYS A 71 -6.85 -0.91 3.12
CA CYS A 71 -8.28 -0.81 2.79
C CYS A 71 -8.57 0.46 1.97
N PRO A 72 -8.80 0.40 0.64
CA PRO A 72 -8.89 1.61 -0.18
C PRO A 72 -10.15 2.44 0.12
N GLU A 73 -11.26 1.80 0.46
CA GLU A 73 -12.52 2.48 0.76
C GLU A 73 -12.42 3.28 2.07
N GLU A 74 -11.79 2.72 3.09
CA GLU A 74 -11.50 3.44 4.34
C GLU A 74 -10.58 4.62 4.09
N ILE A 75 -9.49 4.42 3.34
CA ILE A 75 -8.54 5.50 3.00
C ILE A 75 -9.29 6.62 2.27
N ALA A 76 -10.07 6.28 1.23
CA ALA A 76 -10.84 7.25 0.46
C ALA A 76 -11.83 8.02 1.35
N PHE A 77 -12.53 7.34 2.26
CA PHE A 77 -13.46 7.96 3.19
C PHE A 77 -12.74 8.91 4.16
N ARG A 78 -11.64 8.46 4.80
CA ARG A 78 -10.86 9.29 5.73
C ARG A 78 -10.19 10.48 5.06
N MET A 79 -9.80 10.35 3.80
CA MET A 79 -9.28 11.46 2.98
C MET A 79 -10.37 12.38 2.42
N GLY A 80 -11.65 12.05 2.62
CA GLY A 80 -12.78 12.85 2.15
C GLY A 80 -13.07 12.74 0.65
N TYR A 81 -12.54 11.71 -0.02
CA TYR A 81 -12.80 11.45 -1.44
C TYR A 81 -14.19 10.85 -1.69
N ILE A 82 -14.74 10.18 -0.69
CA ILE A 82 -16.10 9.64 -0.71
C ILE A 82 -16.85 10.00 0.57
N SER A 83 -18.15 10.14 0.45
CA SER A 83 -19.07 10.38 1.57
C SER A 83 -19.39 9.10 2.34
N ALA A 84 -19.99 9.26 3.54
CA ALA A 84 -20.48 8.15 4.35
C ALA A 84 -21.49 7.27 3.59
N SER A 85 -22.41 7.88 2.83
CA SER A 85 -23.40 7.16 2.02
C SER A 85 -22.76 6.36 0.88
N GLU A 86 -21.66 6.87 0.31
CA GLU A 86 -20.93 6.15 -0.74
C GLU A 86 -20.16 4.97 -0.16
N LEU A 87 -19.54 5.14 1.01
CA LEU A 87 -18.89 4.04 1.72
C LEU A 87 -19.90 2.95 2.11
N GLU A 88 -21.09 3.32 2.62
CA GLU A 88 -22.16 2.37 2.94
C GLU A 88 -22.59 1.55 1.71
N ARG A 89 -22.76 2.21 0.57
CA ARG A 89 -23.12 1.56 -0.69
C ARG A 89 -22.04 0.56 -1.15
N LEU A 90 -20.76 0.88 -0.93
CA LEU A 90 -19.64 -0.03 -1.24
C LEU A 90 -19.58 -1.21 -0.26
N ALA A 91 -19.91 -0.99 1.02
CA ALA A 91 -19.90 -2.01 2.06
C ALA A 91 -21.03 -3.04 1.89
N ALA A 92 -22.23 -2.61 1.50
CA ALA A 92 -23.43 -3.44 1.42
C ALA A 92 -23.25 -4.77 0.63
N PRO A 93 -22.69 -4.80 -0.60
CA PRO A 93 -22.48 -6.07 -1.31
C PRO A 93 -21.41 -6.97 -0.68
N LEU A 94 -20.53 -6.42 0.16
CA LEU A 94 -19.38 -7.11 0.76
C LEU A 94 -19.64 -7.66 2.16
N LEU A 95 -20.86 -7.48 2.71
CA LEU A 95 -21.19 -7.94 4.06
C LEU A 95 -20.93 -9.45 4.25
N LYS A 96 -21.16 -10.26 3.21
CA LYS A 96 -20.97 -11.72 3.30
C LYS A 96 -19.51 -12.15 3.46
N SER A 97 -18.53 -11.31 3.13
CA SER A 97 -17.10 -11.66 3.24
C SER A 97 -16.49 -11.22 4.58
N GLY A 98 -17.24 -10.54 5.45
CA GLY A 98 -16.72 -9.89 6.66
C GLY A 98 -15.98 -8.58 6.40
N TYR A 99 -15.53 -8.31 5.16
CA TYR A 99 -14.93 -7.02 4.79
C TYR A 99 -15.96 -5.90 4.82
N GLY A 100 -17.19 -6.16 4.35
CA GLY A 100 -18.28 -5.18 4.44
C GLY A 100 -18.63 -4.80 5.89
N ASP A 101 -18.57 -5.76 6.82
CA ASP A 101 -18.83 -5.49 8.24
C ASP A 101 -17.81 -4.50 8.82
N TYR A 102 -16.53 -4.65 8.45
CA TYR A 102 -15.48 -3.70 8.83
C TYR A 102 -15.76 -2.28 8.30
N LEU A 103 -16.15 -2.15 7.03
CA LEU A 103 -16.50 -0.84 6.45
C LEU A 103 -17.69 -0.19 7.17
N MET A 104 -18.67 -0.99 7.58
CA MET A 104 -19.81 -0.50 8.37
C MET A 104 -19.40 -0.08 9.79
N GLN A 105 -18.42 -0.73 10.41
CA GLN A 105 -17.87 -0.33 11.71
C GLN A 105 -17.16 1.03 11.63
N ILE A 106 -16.45 1.31 10.54
CA ILE A 106 -15.83 2.63 10.31
C ILE A 106 -16.89 3.74 10.32
N LEU A 107 -18.03 3.52 9.64
CA LEU A 107 -19.13 4.48 9.62
C LEU A 107 -19.74 4.76 10.99
N ARG A 108 -19.72 3.77 11.89
CA ARG A 108 -20.22 3.90 13.27
C ARG A 108 -19.23 4.62 14.20
N GLY A 109 -18.03 4.94 13.72
CA GLY A 109 -16.97 5.52 14.54
C GLY A 109 -16.32 4.51 15.50
N GLU A 110 -16.46 3.22 15.22
CA GLU A 110 -15.90 2.11 16.00
C GLU A 110 -14.52 1.67 15.47
N GLY A 111 -14.10 2.14 14.29
CA GLY A 111 -12.74 1.98 13.79
C GLY A 111 -11.75 2.77 14.66
N ALA A 112 -10.59 2.18 14.96
CA ALA A 112 -9.64 2.66 15.97
C ALA A 112 -9.48 4.19 15.99
N ARG A 113 -9.64 4.76 17.19
CA ARG A 113 -9.23 6.12 17.52
C ARG A 113 -7.73 6.22 17.63
#